data_AF-A0A4R1UX18-F1
#
_entry.id   AF-A0A4R1UX18-F1
#
_cell.length_a   1.000
_cell.length_b   1.000
_cell.length_c   1.000
_cell.angle_alpha   90.00
_cell.angle_beta   90.00
_cell.angle_gamma   90.00
#
_symmetry.space_group_name_H-M   'P 1'
#
loop_
_entity.id
_entity.type
_entity.pdbx_description
1 polymer ?
#
loop_
_entity_poly.entity_id
_entity_poly.type
_entity_poly.pdbx_seq_one_letter_code
_entity_poly.pdbx_strand_id
1 'polypeptide(L)' 'MQTATVISAAHLFQRNTRRKPAPPGFAEVFIRWGWRGVETVFGSRTECNKRWVEECGGCSLIQQRRDYRQRLRELRHA' A
#
# COMPACT_ATOMS: atom_id res chain seq x y z
N MET A 1 -0.91 3.56 -44.14
CA MET A 1 -1.18 2.63 -43.03
C MET A 1 0.13 2.03 -42.56
N GLN A 2 0.54 2.35 -41.32
CA GLN A 2 1.26 1.46 -40.41
C GLN A 2 1.55 2.23 -39.11
N THR A 3 0.82 1.85 -38.07
CA THR A 3 0.95 2.27 -36.68
C THR A 3 2.08 1.48 -36.03
N ALA A 4 3.08 2.15 -35.46
CA ALA A 4 4.13 1.47 -34.69
C ALA A 4 4.31 2.13 -33.32
N THR A 5 3.71 1.46 -32.34
CA THR A 5 4.29 1.17 -31.02
C THR A 5 4.55 2.34 -30.08
N VAL A 6 3.55 2.61 -29.24
CA VAL A 6 3.72 3.17 -27.89
C VAL A 6 4.70 2.28 -27.12
N ILE A 7 5.92 2.76 -26.91
CA ILE A 7 6.88 2.14 -26.00
C ILE A 7 6.42 2.48 -24.58
N SER A 8 5.72 1.54 -23.95
CA SER A 8 5.36 1.58 -22.52
C SER A 8 6.61 1.78 -21.67
N ALA A 9 6.75 2.97 -21.11
CA ALA A 9 7.79 3.36 -20.16
C ALA A 9 7.60 2.72 -18.77
N ALA A 10 7.50 1.39 -18.70
CA ALA A 10 7.24 0.67 -17.45
C ALA A 10 8.48 0.01 -16.81
N HIS A 11 9.69 0.21 -17.34
CA HIS A 11 10.85 -0.60 -16.96
C HIS A 11 12.04 0.16 -16.36
N LEU A 12 11.86 1.36 -15.82
CA LEU A 12 12.98 2.14 -15.24
C LEU A 12 12.77 2.48 -13.78
N PHE A 13 12.79 1.46 -12.91
CA PHE A 13 13.12 1.66 -11.50
C PHE A 13 13.93 0.48 -10.91
N GLN A 14 14.96 0.03 -11.61
CA GLN A 14 16.00 -0.80 -11.00
C GLN A 14 17.14 0.09 -10.48
N ARG A 15 16.96 0.60 -9.26
CA ARG A 15 18.07 1.10 -8.43
C ARG A 15 18.22 0.17 -7.23
N ASN A 16 19.31 -0.60 -7.25
CA ASN A 16 19.82 -1.55 -6.25
C ASN A 16 19.31 -1.35 -4.80
N THR A 17 18.51 -2.27 -4.23
CA THR A 17 18.35 -2.41 -2.76
C THR A 17 17.97 -3.84 -2.36
N ARG A 18 18.60 -4.43 -1.32
CA ARG A 18 18.21 -5.74 -0.73
C ARG A 18 16.83 -5.72 -0.03
N ARG A 19 15.99 -4.72 -0.30
CA ARG A 19 14.75 -4.46 0.42
C ARG A 19 13.57 -4.88 -0.45
N LYS A 20 12.71 -5.76 0.07
CA LYS A 20 11.52 -6.23 -0.64
C LYS A 20 10.59 -5.04 -0.94
N PRO A 21 10.08 -4.85 -2.16
CA PRO A 21 9.08 -3.81 -2.43
C PRO A 21 7.80 -4.04 -1.61
N ALA A 22 6.95 -3.03 -1.49
CA ALA A 22 5.62 -3.22 -0.93
C ALA A 22 4.86 -4.29 -1.73
N PRO A 23 4.27 -5.31 -1.07
CA PRO A 23 3.53 -6.33 -1.78
C PRO A 23 2.24 -5.73 -2.37
N PRO A 24 1.74 -6.27 -3.50
CA PRO A 24 0.44 -5.89 -4.02
C PRO A 24 -0.66 -6.02 -2.96
N GLY A 25 -1.56 -5.03 -2.89
CA GLY A 25 -2.64 -5.02 -1.91
C GLY A 25 -2.26 -4.58 -0.50
N PHE A 26 -0.98 -4.26 -0.23
CA PHE A 26 -0.55 -3.77 1.08
C PHE A 26 -1.41 -2.60 1.60
N ALA A 27 -1.63 -1.59 0.76
CA ALA A 27 -2.40 -0.39 1.11
C ALA A 27 -3.83 -0.75 1.54
N GLU A 28 -4.51 -1.62 0.80
CA GLU A 28 -5.87 -2.06 1.13
C GLU A 28 -5.90 -2.82 2.46
N VAL A 29 -5.00 -3.79 2.63
CA VAL A 29 -4.91 -4.58 3.87
C VAL A 29 -4.61 -3.67 5.06
N PHE A 30 -3.71 -2.70 4.90
CA PHE A 30 -3.41 -1.72 5.94
C PHE A 30 -4.64 -0.86 6.29
N ILE A 31 -5.34 -0.31 5.28
CA ILE A 31 -6.54 0.50 5.51
C ILE A 31 -7.61 -0.31 6.25
N ARG A 32 -7.87 -1.55 5.83
CA ARG A 32 -8.96 -2.36 6.38
C ARG A 32 -8.60 -2.98 7.74
N TRP A 33 -7.42 -3.60 7.86
CA TRP A 33 -7.05 -4.46 8.98
C TRP A 33 -5.92 -3.88 9.87
N GLY A 34 -5.17 -2.90 9.37
CA GLY A 34 -4.09 -2.24 10.12
C GLY A 34 -2.83 -3.09 10.29
N TRP A 35 -1.98 -2.69 11.24
CA TRP A 35 -0.68 -3.31 11.43
C TRP A 35 -0.74 -4.81 11.71
N ARG A 36 -1.65 -5.23 12.61
CA ARG A 36 -1.83 -6.67 12.91
C ARG A 36 -2.24 -7.45 11.67
N GLY A 37 -3.19 -6.93 10.87
CA GLY A 37 -3.59 -7.57 9.63
C GLY A 37 -2.48 -7.67 8.59
N VAL A 38 -1.70 -6.59 8.42
CA VAL A 38 -0.52 -6.58 7.56
C VAL A 38 0.50 -7.63 7.99
N GLU A 39 0.81 -7.72 9.29
CA GLU A 39 1.73 -8.72 9.83
C GLU A 39 1.22 -10.14 9.60
N THR A 40 -0.09 -10.39 9.79
CA THR A 40 -0.71 -11.69 9.55
C THR A 40 -0.70 -12.07 8.07
N VAL A 41 -1.02 -11.15 7.16
CA VAL A 41 -1.16 -11.43 5.73
C VAL A 41 0.20 -11.55 5.03
N PHE A 42 1.16 -10.69 5.37
CA PHE A 42 2.44 -10.60 4.65
C PHE A 42 3.65 -11.12 5.45
N GLY A 43 3.47 -11.52 6.71
CA GLY A 43 4.55 -12.02 7.56
C GLY A 43 5.67 -11.00 7.79
N SER A 44 5.35 -9.71 7.69
CA SER A 44 6.33 -8.64 7.61
C SER A 44 6.67 -8.02 8.96
N ARG A 45 7.90 -7.51 9.09
CA ARG A 45 8.35 -6.80 10.30
C ARG A 45 7.91 -5.34 10.29
N THR A 46 7.75 -4.75 11.46
CA THR A 46 7.33 -3.35 11.67
C THR A 46 8.11 -2.34 10.81
N GLU A 47 9.43 -2.47 10.73
CA GLU A 47 10.27 -1.55 9.95
C GLU A 47 10.01 -1.65 8.44
N CYS A 48 9.70 -2.84 7.92
CA CYS A 48 9.26 -3.00 6.53
C CYS A 48 7.90 -2.34 6.32
N ASN A 49 6.98 -2.55 7.27
CA ASN A 49 5.61 -2.03 7.19
C ASN A 49 5.57 -0.50 7.21
N LYS A 50 6.37 0.15 8.07
CA LYS A 50 6.51 1.61 8.09
C LYS A 50 6.99 2.14 6.74
N ARG A 51 8.06 1.56 6.20
CA ARG A 51 8.58 1.95 4.89
C ARG A 51 7.54 1.74 3.79
N TRP A 52 6.84 0.61 3.78
CA TRP A 52 5.79 0.36 2.79
C TRP A 52 4.63 1.35 2.91
N VAL A 53 4.31 1.83 4.12
CA VAL A 53 3.36 2.95 4.27
C VAL A 53 3.89 4.20 3.58
N GLU A 54 5.14 4.58 3.80
CA GLU A 54 5.75 5.74 3.09
C GLU A 54 5.72 5.55 1.56
N GLU A 55 6.11 4.38 1.07
CA GLU A 55 6.11 4.03 -0.37
C GLU A 55 4.68 4.06 -0.97
N CYS A 56 3.66 3.71 -0.19
CA CYS A 56 2.25 3.68 -0.63
C CYS A 56 1.46 4.97 -0.34
N GLY A 57 2.12 6.06 0.06
CA GLY A 57 1.48 7.37 0.21
C GLY A 57 1.53 7.99 1.61
N GLY A 58 2.26 7.38 2.55
CA GLY A 58 2.61 7.93 3.86
C GLY A 58 1.40 8.47 4.63
N CYS A 59 1.42 9.77 4.94
CA CYS A 59 0.35 10.47 5.62
C CYS A 59 -1.03 10.32 4.95
N SER A 60 -1.10 10.29 3.62
CA SER A 60 -2.38 10.10 2.91
C SER A 60 -2.98 8.72 3.19
N LEU A 61 -2.15 7.67 3.18
CA LEU A 61 -2.60 6.31 3.48
C LEU A 61 -3.06 6.16 4.94
N ILE A 62 -2.36 6.84 5.86
CA ILE A 62 -2.75 6.91 7.27
C ILE A 62 -4.10 7.62 7.43
N GLN A 63 -4.33 8.71 6.69
CA GLN A 63 -5.60 9.42 6.72
C GLN A 63 -6.74 8.57 6.17
N GLN A 64 -6.54 7.89 5.04
CA GLN A 64 -7.53 6.96 4.48
C GLN A 64 -7.93 5.86 5.49
N ARG A 65 -6.99 5.33 6.26
CA ARG A 65 -7.30 4.39 7.35
C ARG A 65 -8.14 5.04 8.46
N ARG A 66 -7.86 6.28 8.84
CA ARG A 66 -8.65 7.01 9.85
C ARG A 66 -10.09 7.19 9.37
N ASP A 67 -10.26 7.62 8.13
CA ASP A 67 -11.56 7.83 7.51
C ASP A 67 -12.36 6.52 7.42
N TYR A 68 -11.71 5.43 7.00
CA TYR A 68 -12.30 4.09 6.99
C TYR A 68 -12.80 3.68 8.39
N ARG A 69 -11.97 3.89 9.43
CA ARG A 69 -12.36 3.56 10.81
C ARG A 69 -13.49 4.45 11.33
N GLN A 70 -13.53 5.72 10.93
CA GLN A 70 -14.61 6.64 11.30
C GLN A 70 -15.92 6.18 10.67
N ARG A 71 -15.90 5.85 9.37
CA ARG A 71 -17.06 5.30 8.66
C ARG A 71 -17.61 4.02 9.29
N LEU A 72 -16.74 3.11 9.73
CA LEU A 72 -17.17 1.89 10.43
C LEU A 72 -17.85 2.18 11.78
N ARG A 73 -17.45 3.24 12.49
CA ARG A 73 -18.13 3.65 13.73
C ARG A 73 -19.51 4.19 13.44
N GLU A 74 -19.64 5.07 12.44
CA GLU A 74 -20.92 5.62 12.02
C GLU A 74 -21.90 4.51 11.66
N LEU A 75 -21.47 3.54 10.84
CA LEU A 75 -22.32 2.41 10.45
C LEU A 75 -22.73 1.50 11.61
N ARG A 76 -21.93 1.41 12.68
CA ARG A 76 -22.26 0.63 13.87
C ARG A 76 -23.29 1.33 14.77
N HIS A 77 -23.38 2.65 14.65
CA HIS A 77 -24.24 3.49 15.49
C HIS A 77 -25.44 4.08 14.74
N ALA A 78 -25.59 3.74 13.45
CA ALA A 78 -26.78 4.00 12.65
C ALA A 78 -27.78 2.85 12.81
#